data_AF-A0A974CFI5-F1
#
_entry.id   AF-A0A974CFI5-F1
#
_cell.length_a   1.000
_cell.length_b   1.000
_cell.length_c   1.000
_cell.angle_alpha   90.00
_cell.angle_beta   90.00
_cell.angle_gamma   90.00
#
_symmetry.space_group_name_H-M   'P 1'
#
loop_
_entity.id
_entity.type
_entity.pdbx_description
1 polymer ?
#
loop_
_entity_poly.entity_id
_entity_poly.type
_entity_poly.pdbx_seq_one_letter_code
_entity_poly.pdbx_strand_id
1 'polypeptide(L)'
;MVESPLCTRISPAIPGNKPTVVSCMRTSTSRQLSYMLTQKDYLYTELESHGCCLSCSALSDPSQDLQFVVASNECVYLYQPDERGPCFTFEGQKMIVHWYRGYLIIVSSDRLPFAGRAGDSQSMDRQTLTIYDLNNKLIAYSGAFTEVVDVLTEWGSMYVLTRDGLLHALHEKCTQTKLEMLFKKNLFVMAISLAKSQHLDSDGLSVIFRQYGDHLYNKGDHDGAIQLYIRTIGKLEPPYVIRKFLDAQRIHNLTAYLQALHLHSLANADHTTLLLNCYTKLKDSARLEEFIKVCDTDNAFSI
;
A
#
# COMPACT_ATOMS: atom_id res chain seq x y z
N MET A 1 -30.71 -27.26 12.17
CA MET A 1 -30.80 -25.97 11.46
C MET A 1 -29.79 -26.04 10.33
N VAL A 2 -30.27 -26.10 9.09
CA VAL A 2 -29.44 -26.20 7.90
C VAL A 2 -29.09 -24.78 7.51
N GLU A 3 -27.88 -24.33 7.82
CA GLU A 3 -27.35 -23.08 7.30
C GLU A 3 -26.93 -23.32 5.85
N SER A 4 -27.78 -22.89 4.91
CA SER A 4 -27.42 -22.72 3.51
C SER A 4 -26.30 -21.68 3.39
N PRO A 5 -25.23 -21.94 2.62
CA PRO A 5 -24.21 -20.93 2.39
C PRO A 5 -24.83 -19.75 1.64
N LEU A 6 -24.73 -18.55 2.22
CA LEU A 6 -25.09 -17.28 1.59
C LEU A 6 -24.10 -17.00 0.45
N CYS A 7 -24.41 -17.52 -0.74
CA CYS A 7 -23.78 -17.07 -1.97
C CYS A 7 -24.28 -15.66 -2.29
N THR A 8 -23.61 -14.64 -1.77
CA THR A 8 -23.91 -13.21 -2.05
C THR A 8 -23.00 -12.66 -3.15
N ARG A 9 -22.87 -13.38 -4.27
CA ARG A 9 -22.48 -12.79 -5.55
C ARG A 9 -23.60 -12.98 -6.56
N ILE A 10 -24.59 -12.11 -6.49
CA ILE A 10 -25.53 -11.89 -7.59
C ILE A 10 -24.91 -10.80 -8.47
N SER A 11 -24.09 -11.20 -9.45
CA SER A 11 -23.74 -10.32 -10.56
C SER A 11 -24.83 -10.40 -11.62
N PRO A 12 -25.22 -9.29 -12.28
CA PRO A 12 -26.11 -9.36 -13.43
C PRO A 12 -25.46 -10.24 -14.50
N ALA A 13 -26.17 -11.27 -14.96
CA ALA A 13 -25.68 -12.16 -16.01
C ALA A 13 -25.50 -11.46 -17.36
N ILE A 14 -26.02 -10.23 -17.52
CA ILE A 14 -25.99 -9.46 -18.76
C ILE A 14 -25.84 -7.96 -18.43
N PRO A 15 -24.65 -7.35 -18.61
CA PRO A 15 -24.48 -5.90 -18.53
C PRO A 15 -24.75 -5.25 -19.90
N GLY A 16 -25.96 -4.71 -20.08
CA GLY A 16 -26.29 -3.84 -21.22
C GLY A 16 -26.34 -4.52 -22.59
N ASN A 17 -26.79 -3.78 -23.61
CA ASN A 17 -26.96 -4.25 -25.00
C ASN A 17 -25.64 -4.66 -25.72
N LYS A 18 -24.52 -4.81 -25.01
CA LYS A 18 -23.23 -5.23 -25.58
C LYS A 18 -22.82 -6.57 -24.95
N PRO A 19 -22.46 -7.59 -25.74
CA PRO A 19 -22.02 -8.88 -25.20
C PRO A 19 -20.79 -8.68 -24.32
N THR A 20 -20.80 -9.28 -23.12
CA THR A 20 -19.61 -9.31 -22.25
C THR A 20 -18.52 -10.11 -22.93
N VAL A 21 -17.35 -9.51 -23.08
CA VAL A 21 -16.16 -10.21 -23.56
C VAL A 21 -15.69 -11.14 -22.45
N VAL A 22 -15.60 -12.42 -22.74
CA VAL A 22 -15.14 -13.46 -21.82
C VAL A 22 -13.86 -14.04 -22.37
N SER A 23 -12.80 -13.98 -21.57
CA SER A 23 -11.50 -14.55 -21.92
C SER A 23 -11.10 -15.62 -20.92
N CYS A 24 -10.44 -16.68 -21.40
CA CYS A 24 -9.88 -17.75 -20.58
C CYS A 24 -8.37 -17.78 -20.74
N MET A 25 -7.64 -17.62 -19.64
CA MET A 25 -6.19 -17.71 -19.64
C MET A 25 -5.76 -19.08 -19.14
N ARG A 26 -4.80 -19.68 -19.85
CA ARG A 26 -4.25 -21.00 -19.55
C ARG A 26 -2.74 -20.91 -19.48
N THR A 27 -2.17 -21.47 -18.42
CA THR A 27 -0.74 -21.72 -18.33
C THR A 27 -0.46 -23.23 -18.34
N SER A 28 0.68 -23.59 -18.89
CA SER A 28 1.27 -24.94 -18.86
C SER A 28 2.75 -24.79 -18.50
N THR A 29 3.52 -25.87 -18.39
CA THR A 29 4.97 -25.75 -18.14
C THR A 29 5.71 -25.10 -19.31
N SER A 30 5.17 -25.16 -20.52
CA SER A 30 5.85 -24.68 -21.74
C SER A 30 5.27 -23.41 -22.34
N ARG A 31 4.00 -23.06 -22.10
CA ARG A 31 3.32 -21.94 -22.79
C ARG A 31 2.20 -21.32 -21.96
N GLN A 32 1.92 -20.06 -22.25
CA GLN A 32 0.79 -19.30 -21.72
C GLN A 32 -0.08 -18.78 -22.87
N LEU A 33 -1.38 -19.03 -22.80
CA LEU A 33 -2.35 -18.74 -23.86
C LEU A 33 -3.55 -17.98 -23.29
N SER A 34 -4.10 -17.05 -24.07
CA SER A 34 -5.35 -16.34 -23.81
C SER A 34 -6.35 -16.71 -24.89
N TYR A 35 -7.55 -17.18 -24.51
CA TYR A 35 -8.62 -17.58 -25.44
C TYR A 35 -9.80 -16.62 -25.35
N MET A 36 -10.25 -16.10 -26.48
CA MET A 36 -11.45 -15.27 -26.58
C MET A 36 -12.70 -16.15 -26.74
N LEU A 37 -13.44 -16.34 -25.64
CA LEU A 37 -14.60 -17.26 -25.60
C LEU A 37 -15.88 -16.67 -26.20
N THR A 38 -15.92 -15.35 -26.42
CA THR A 38 -17.08 -14.67 -27.01
C THR A 38 -17.23 -14.94 -28.52
N GLN A 39 -16.16 -15.41 -29.18
CA GLN A 39 -16.16 -15.72 -30.61
C GLN A 39 -16.28 -17.24 -30.83
N LYS A 40 -17.07 -17.67 -31.83
CA LYS A 40 -17.28 -19.10 -32.14
C LYS A 40 -15.99 -19.86 -32.50
N ASP A 41 -15.01 -19.14 -33.01
CA ASP A 41 -13.74 -19.72 -33.48
C ASP A 41 -12.71 -19.87 -32.35
N TYR A 42 -13.02 -19.39 -31.14
CA TYR A 42 -12.16 -19.47 -29.95
C TYR A 42 -10.70 -19.10 -30.23
N LEU A 43 -10.48 -17.98 -30.94
CA LEU A 43 -9.13 -17.52 -31.24
C LEU A 43 -8.31 -17.40 -29.96
N TYR A 44 -7.05 -17.80 -30.06
CA TYR A 44 -6.09 -17.69 -28.97
C TYR A 44 -4.93 -16.78 -29.35
N THR A 45 -4.42 -16.10 -28.33
CA THR A 45 -3.17 -15.33 -28.38
C THR A 45 -2.15 -16.03 -27.50
N GLU A 46 -0.95 -16.28 -28.04
CA GLU A 46 0.17 -16.76 -27.23
C GLU A 46 0.76 -15.57 -26.47
N LEU A 47 0.61 -15.59 -25.14
CA LEU A 47 1.11 -14.52 -24.26
C LEU A 47 2.61 -14.68 -24.01
N GLU A 48 3.05 -15.92 -23.78
CA GLU A 48 4.44 -16.26 -23.53
C GLU A 48 4.78 -17.69 -23.98
N SER A 49 6.05 -17.85 -24.38
CA SER A 49 6.64 -19.12 -24.86
C SER A 49 7.23 -19.99 -23.74
N HIS A 50 6.97 -19.60 -22.49
CA HIS A 50 7.28 -20.35 -21.28
C HIS A 50 6.10 -20.20 -20.33
N GLY A 51 5.85 -21.18 -19.46
CA GLY A 51 4.83 -21.03 -18.42
C GLY A 51 5.36 -21.34 -17.03
N CYS A 52 4.58 -22.03 -16.21
CA CYS A 52 4.92 -22.22 -14.80
C CYS A 52 4.73 -23.66 -14.32
N CYS A 53 5.31 -23.95 -13.16
CA CYS A 53 5.05 -25.19 -12.44
C CYS A 53 3.60 -25.26 -11.93
N LEU A 54 3.20 -26.46 -11.50
CA LEU A 54 1.92 -26.65 -10.84
C LEU A 54 1.80 -25.72 -9.63
N SER A 55 0.59 -25.23 -9.35
CA SER A 55 0.30 -24.31 -8.24
C SER A 55 1.05 -22.98 -8.26
N CYS A 56 1.76 -22.64 -9.33
CA CYS A 56 2.47 -21.37 -9.49
C CYS A 56 1.70 -20.34 -10.32
N SER A 57 0.37 -20.44 -10.34
CA SER A 57 -0.51 -19.47 -11.01
C SER A 57 -1.76 -19.18 -10.19
N ALA A 58 -2.21 -17.93 -10.19
CA ALA A 58 -3.39 -17.49 -9.47
C ALA A 58 -4.13 -16.40 -10.27
N LEU A 59 -5.31 -16.00 -9.81
CA LEU A 59 -6.05 -14.87 -10.36
C LEU A 59 -6.16 -13.78 -9.29
N SER A 60 -5.85 -12.53 -9.64
CA SER A 60 -6.05 -11.42 -8.73
C SER A 60 -7.54 -11.17 -8.49
N ASP A 61 -7.85 -10.42 -7.44
CA ASP A 61 -9.23 -10.08 -7.10
C ASP A 61 -9.77 -8.97 -8.02
N PRO A 62 -11.11 -8.78 -8.10
CA PRO A 62 -11.69 -7.76 -8.96
C PRO A 62 -11.23 -6.32 -8.68
N SER A 63 -10.75 -6.04 -7.46
CA SER A 63 -10.21 -4.72 -7.12
C SER A 63 -8.85 -4.43 -7.78
N GLN A 64 -8.22 -5.45 -8.37
CA GLN A 64 -6.93 -5.42 -9.06
C GLN A 64 -7.07 -5.99 -10.49
N ASP A 65 -8.20 -5.67 -11.14
CA ASP A 65 -8.50 -5.92 -12.54
C ASP A 65 -8.43 -7.39 -13.01
N LEU A 66 -8.61 -8.37 -12.10
CA LEU A 66 -8.62 -9.81 -12.42
C LEU A 66 -7.41 -10.27 -13.25
N GLN A 67 -6.24 -9.71 -12.95
CA GLN A 67 -4.97 -10.04 -13.58
C GLN A 67 -4.60 -11.51 -13.33
N PHE A 68 -4.17 -12.21 -14.38
CA PHE A 68 -3.68 -13.57 -14.27
C PHE A 68 -2.22 -13.56 -13.82
N VAL A 69 -1.98 -14.14 -12.65
CA VAL A 69 -0.69 -14.19 -11.99
C VAL A 69 0.02 -15.47 -12.42
N VAL A 70 1.23 -15.38 -12.95
CA VAL A 70 2.07 -16.54 -13.30
C VAL A 70 3.45 -16.36 -12.71
N ALA A 71 3.87 -17.32 -11.91
CA ALA A 71 5.15 -17.29 -11.23
C ALA A 71 6.16 -18.23 -11.88
N SER A 72 7.31 -17.65 -12.21
CA SER A 72 8.56 -18.34 -12.52
C SER A 72 9.45 -18.37 -11.28
N ASN A 73 10.61 -19.03 -11.34
CA ASN A 73 11.53 -19.09 -10.20
C ASN A 73 11.97 -17.69 -9.72
N GLU A 74 12.27 -16.77 -10.66
CA GLU A 74 12.83 -15.45 -10.34
C GLU A 74 11.79 -14.34 -10.34
N CYS A 75 10.71 -14.49 -11.10
CA CYS A 75 9.76 -13.41 -11.35
C CYS A 75 8.30 -13.88 -11.29
N VAL A 76 7.42 -13.00 -10.84
CA VAL A 76 5.97 -13.12 -11.00
C VAL A 76 5.50 -12.10 -12.02
N TYR A 77 4.74 -12.58 -12.99
CA TYR A 77 4.18 -11.80 -14.08
C TYR A 77 2.67 -11.68 -13.89
N LEU A 78 2.14 -10.50 -14.17
CA LEU A 78 0.71 -10.22 -14.17
C LEU A 78 0.27 -10.00 -15.61
N TYR A 79 -0.70 -10.77 -16.08
CA TYR A 79 -1.21 -10.70 -17.44
C TYR A 79 -2.65 -10.20 -17.45
N GLN A 80 -2.95 -9.43 -18.48
CA GLN A 80 -4.31 -9.21 -18.95
C GLN A 80 -4.54 -10.07 -20.20
N PRO A 81 -5.79 -10.29 -20.63
CA PRO A 81 -6.09 -11.11 -21.80
C PRO A 81 -5.36 -10.70 -23.08
N ASP A 82 -5.08 -9.41 -23.23
CA ASP A 82 -4.54 -8.81 -24.45
C ASP A 82 -3.09 -8.32 -24.30
N GLU A 83 -2.59 -8.17 -23.07
CA GLU A 83 -1.29 -7.58 -22.82
C GLU A 83 -0.54 -8.23 -21.65
N ARG A 84 0.79 -8.14 -21.73
CA ARG A 84 1.66 -8.43 -20.61
C ARG A 84 1.72 -7.22 -19.69
N GLY A 85 1.27 -7.40 -18.45
CA GLY A 85 1.35 -6.39 -17.40
C GLY A 85 2.69 -6.38 -16.67
N PRO A 86 2.72 -5.83 -15.45
CA PRO A 86 3.96 -5.66 -14.70
C PRO A 86 4.59 -7.00 -14.28
N CYS A 87 5.90 -6.96 -14.05
CA CYS A 87 6.66 -8.08 -13.50
C CYS A 87 7.37 -7.67 -12.21
N PHE A 88 7.43 -8.61 -11.27
CA PHE A 88 8.06 -8.41 -9.97
C PHE A 88 9.07 -9.53 -9.72
N THR A 89 10.27 -9.17 -9.31
CA THR A 89 11.34 -10.14 -9.01
C THR A 89 11.26 -10.56 -7.55
N PHE A 90 11.38 -11.86 -7.30
CA PHE A 90 11.31 -12.48 -5.98
C PHE A 90 12.32 -13.60 -5.88
N GLU A 91 12.95 -13.74 -4.71
CA GLU A 91 13.95 -14.79 -4.47
C GLU A 91 13.31 -16.16 -4.16
N GLY A 92 14.11 -17.22 -4.29
CA GLY A 92 13.73 -18.59 -3.94
C GLY A 92 12.93 -19.32 -5.01
N GLN A 93 13.01 -20.65 -5.02
CA GLN A 93 12.24 -21.47 -5.96
C GLN A 93 10.76 -21.43 -5.57
N LYS A 94 9.90 -20.91 -6.46
CA LYS A 94 8.46 -20.79 -6.23
C LYS A 94 7.80 -22.17 -6.29
N MET A 95 7.06 -22.51 -5.24
CA MET A 95 6.36 -23.79 -5.11
C MET A 95 4.84 -23.59 -5.21
N ILE A 96 4.32 -22.56 -4.55
CA ILE A 96 2.89 -22.22 -4.54
C ILE A 96 2.76 -20.71 -4.67
N VAL A 97 1.84 -20.27 -5.50
CA VAL A 97 1.40 -18.89 -5.60
C VAL A 97 -0.11 -18.83 -5.44
N HIS A 98 -0.54 -17.97 -4.53
CA HIS A 98 -1.94 -17.76 -4.22
C HIS A 98 -2.24 -16.27 -4.15
N TRP A 99 -3.50 -15.90 -4.36
CA TRP A 99 -3.96 -14.51 -4.24
C TRP A 99 -5.10 -14.42 -3.24
N TYR A 100 -5.01 -13.46 -2.32
CA TYR A 100 -6.06 -13.25 -1.33
C TYR A 100 -6.16 -11.80 -0.89
N ARG A 101 -7.34 -11.18 -1.08
CA ARG A 101 -7.66 -9.82 -0.62
C ARG A 101 -6.59 -8.77 -0.95
N GLY A 102 -6.10 -8.77 -2.19
CA GLY A 102 -5.07 -7.84 -2.66
C GLY A 102 -3.63 -8.20 -2.24
N TYR A 103 -3.44 -9.32 -1.54
CA TYR A 103 -2.11 -9.85 -1.23
C TYR A 103 -1.71 -10.96 -2.20
N LEU A 104 -0.46 -10.90 -2.64
CA LEU A 104 0.22 -11.99 -3.32
C LEU A 104 0.90 -12.88 -2.28
N ILE A 105 0.55 -14.15 -2.25
CA ILE A 105 1.14 -15.13 -1.33
C ILE A 105 2.03 -16.06 -2.13
N ILE A 106 3.26 -16.23 -1.66
CA ILE A 106 4.25 -17.07 -2.28
C ILE A 106 4.80 -18.02 -1.23
N VAL A 107 4.75 -19.32 -1.51
CA VAL A 107 5.56 -20.32 -0.83
C VAL A 107 6.77 -20.59 -1.70
N SER A 108 7.94 -20.38 -1.12
CA SER A 108 9.22 -20.57 -1.79
C SER A 108 10.11 -21.53 -1.00
N SER A 109 10.97 -22.26 -1.69
CA SER A 109 12.02 -23.08 -1.09
C SER A 109 13.38 -22.46 -1.38
N ASP A 110 14.25 -22.45 -0.37
CA ASP A 110 15.65 -21.98 -0.49
C ASP A 110 16.55 -22.99 -1.23
N ARG A 111 15.95 -24.05 -1.80
CA ARG A 111 16.68 -25.12 -2.46
C ARG A 111 17.33 -24.62 -3.75
N LEU A 112 18.66 -24.50 -3.72
CA LEU A 112 19.45 -24.32 -4.94
C LEU A 112 19.39 -25.62 -5.76
N PRO A 113 18.99 -25.58 -7.05
CA PRO A 113 18.78 -26.78 -7.87
C PRO A 113 20.05 -27.62 -8.11
N PHE A 114 21.25 -27.13 -7.75
CA PHE A 114 22.53 -27.78 -8.01
C PHE A 114 23.34 -28.19 -6.76
N ALA A 115 22.86 -27.94 -5.53
CA ALA A 115 23.56 -28.34 -4.31
C ALA A 115 23.29 -29.81 -3.93
N GLY A 116 23.58 -30.72 -4.87
CA GLY A 116 23.62 -32.17 -4.66
C GLY A 116 25.05 -32.67 -4.72
N ARG A 117 25.88 -32.32 -3.74
CA ARG A 117 27.12 -33.05 -3.45
C ARG A 117 27.05 -33.59 -2.04
N ALA A 118 27.42 -34.86 -1.94
CA ALA A 118 27.26 -35.76 -0.81
C ALA A 118 27.61 -35.15 0.55
N GLY A 119 26.81 -35.47 1.56
CA GLY A 119 27.34 -35.68 2.91
C GLY A 119 26.80 -34.84 4.06
N ASP A 120 25.68 -34.12 3.95
CA ASP A 120 25.07 -33.50 5.14
C ASP A 120 23.55 -33.70 5.19
N SER A 121 23.17 -34.80 5.83
CA SER A 121 21.81 -35.12 6.23
C SER A 121 21.43 -34.27 7.45
N GLN A 122 20.96 -33.02 7.26
CA GLN A 122 20.14 -32.28 8.25
C GLN A 122 19.64 -30.88 7.85
N SER A 123 19.71 -30.44 6.58
CA SER A 123 18.95 -29.24 6.21
C SER A 123 17.47 -29.63 6.07
N MET A 124 16.67 -29.43 7.13
CA MET A 124 15.21 -29.44 6.99
C MET A 124 14.85 -28.54 5.80
N ASP A 125 14.09 -29.07 4.83
CA ASP A 125 13.57 -28.30 3.69
C ASP A 125 12.70 -27.16 4.24
N ARG A 126 13.34 -26.03 4.56
CA ARG A 126 12.66 -24.86 5.08
C ARG A 126 12.01 -24.17 3.92
N GLN A 127 10.69 -24.24 3.90
CA GLN A 127 9.88 -23.46 2.99
C GLN A 127 9.52 -22.16 3.69
N THR A 128 9.59 -21.06 2.95
CA THR A 128 9.22 -19.74 3.45
C THR A 128 7.95 -19.30 2.75
N LEU A 129 6.91 -19.05 3.54
CA LEU A 129 5.70 -18.38 3.09
C LEU A 129 5.89 -16.89 3.28
N THR A 130 5.74 -16.13 2.19
CA THR A 130 5.80 -14.68 2.20
C THR A 130 4.52 -14.10 1.60
N ILE A 131 3.94 -13.13 2.30
CA ILE A 131 2.74 -12.39 1.90
C ILE A 131 3.17 -10.98 1.50
N TYR A 132 2.92 -10.61 0.26
CA TYR A 132 3.29 -9.33 -0.32
C TYR A 132 2.05 -8.47 -0.56
N ASP A 133 2.15 -7.21 -0.17
CA ASP A 133 1.27 -6.13 -0.61
C ASP A 133 1.99 -5.39 -1.75
N LEU A 134 1.60 -5.69 -2.99
CA LEU A 134 2.25 -5.11 -4.17
C LEU A 134 1.98 -3.61 -4.30
N ASN A 135 0.81 -3.15 -3.86
CA ASN A 135 0.39 -1.75 -3.94
C ASN A 135 1.20 -0.88 -2.98
N ASN A 136 1.35 -1.33 -1.73
CA ASN A 136 2.15 -0.63 -0.73
C ASN A 136 3.63 -1.03 -0.75
N LYS A 137 4.03 -1.93 -1.66
CA LYS A 137 5.41 -2.45 -1.80
C LYS A 137 5.96 -3.00 -0.48
N LEU A 138 5.15 -3.75 0.25
CA LEU A 138 5.45 -4.20 1.61
C LEU A 138 5.35 -5.72 1.73
N ILE A 139 6.27 -6.31 2.51
CA ILE A 139 6.11 -7.68 3.00
C ILE A 139 5.21 -7.63 4.24
N ALA A 140 3.97 -8.08 4.10
CA ALA A 140 2.99 -8.09 5.18
C ALA A 140 3.29 -9.17 6.22
N TYR A 141 3.82 -10.31 5.76
CA TYR A 141 4.22 -11.42 6.61
C TYR A 141 5.28 -12.27 5.92
N SER A 142 6.24 -12.79 6.68
CA SER A 142 7.16 -13.82 6.22
C SER A 142 7.41 -14.78 7.38
N GLY A 143 7.29 -16.08 7.11
CA GLY A 143 7.42 -17.13 8.10
C GLY A 143 7.92 -18.42 7.48
N ALA A 144 8.72 -19.16 8.24
CA ALA A 144 9.17 -20.49 7.85
C ALA A 144 8.11 -21.53 8.25
N PHE A 145 7.84 -22.45 7.33
CA PHE A 145 6.94 -23.59 7.50
C PHE A 145 7.66 -24.88 7.10
N THR A 146 7.25 -25.99 7.71
CA THR A 146 7.80 -27.32 7.41
C THR A 146 6.86 -28.01 6.43
N GLU A 147 7.35 -28.32 5.23
CA GLU A 147 6.61 -29.07 4.20
C GLU A 147 5.14 -28.58 4.01
N VAL A 148 4.97 -27.35 3.55
CA VAL A 148 3.69 -26.80 3.09
C VAL A 148 3.14 -27.67 1.95
N VAL A 149 1.93 -28.17 2.15
CA VAL A 149 1.16 -28.95 1.18
C VAL A 149 0.33 -28.03 0.31
N ASP A 150 -0.40 -27.10 0.93
CA ASP A 150 -1.26 -26.15 0.22
C ASP A 150 -1.54 -24.87 1.02
N VAL A 151 -1.97 -23.83 0.32
CA VAL A 151 -2.46 -22.57 0.89
C VAL A 151 -3.92 -22.39 0.51
N LEU A 152 -4.79 -22.33 1.52
CA LEU A 152 -6.24 -22.30 1.34
C LEU A 152 -6.82 -20.98 1.83
N THR A 153 -7.87 -20.49 1.18
CA THR A 153 -8.56 -19.27 1.58
C THR A 153 -10.05 -19.50 1.67
N GLU A 154 -10.52 -19.75 2.89
CA GLU A 154 -11.92 -20.07 3.18
C GLU A 154 -12.41 -19.32 4.41
N TRP A 155 -13.72 -19.11 4.52
CA TRP A 155 -14.36 -18.46 5.67
C TRP A 155 -13.76 -17.09 6.04
N GLY A 156 -13.29 -16.35 5.03
CA GLY A 156 -12.70 -15.02 5.25
C GLY A 156 -11.34 -15.04 5.95
N SER A 157 -10.63 -16.17 5.97
CA SER A 157 -9.27 -16.30 6.48
C SER A 157 -8.37 -17.11 5.53
N MET A 158 -7.07 -17.05 5.76
CA MET A 158 -6.08 -17.83 5.03
C MET A 158 -5.53 -18.93 5.94
N TYR A 159 -5.33 -20.11 5.38
CA TYR A 159 -4.81 -21.27 6.08
C TYR A 159 -3.63 -21.87 5.32
N VAL A 160 -2.64 -22.37 6.06
CA VAL A 160 -1.47 -23.07 5.53
C VAL A 160 -1.54 -24.50 6.02
N LEU A 161 -1.71 -25.45 5.10
CA LEU A 161 -1.73 -26.88 5.42
C LEU A 161 -0.31 -27.41 5.30
N THR A 162 0.19 -28.02 6.37
CA THR A 162 1.52 -28.65 6.41
C THR A 162 1.41 -30.17 6.44
N ARG A 163 2.49 -30.87 6.08
CA ARG A 163 2.49 -32.33 5.89
C ARG A 163 2.28 -33.12 7.17
N ASP A 164 2.60 -32.54 8.31
CA ASP A 164 2.31 -33.07 9.64
C ASP A 164 0.81 -33.03 10.01
N GLY A 165 -0.03 -32.53 9.10
CA GLY A 165 -1.48 -32.45 9.28
C GLY A 165 -1.93 -31.22 10.08
N LEU A 166 -1.02 -30.27 10.36
CA LEU A 166 -1.38 -29.02 10.99
C LEU A 166 -1.96 -28.03 9.97
N LEU A 167 -2.95 -27.25 10.43
CA LEU A 167 -3.56 -26.18 9.66
C LEU A 167 -3.33 -24.86 10.39
N HIS A 168 -2.44 -24.02 9.86
CA HIS A 168 -2.11 -22.73 10.47
C HIS A 168 -3.02 -21.64 9.93
N ALA A 169 -3.83 -21.03 10.80
CA ALA A 169 -4.66 -19.88 10.43
C ALA A 169 -3.84 -18.59 10.50
N LEU A 170 -3.81 -17.85 9.40
CA LEU A 170 -3.19 -16.53 9.31
C LEU A 170 -4.30 -15.47 9.20
N HIS A 171 -4.38 -14.65 10.25
CA HIS A 171 -5.35 -13.58 10.36
C HIS A 171 -4.72 -12.21 10.12
N GLU A 172 -5.37 -11.43 9.27
CA GLU A 172 -4.97 -10.07 8.99
C GLU A 172 -5.19 -9.19 10.23
N LYS A 173 -4.17 -8.42 10.60
CA LYS A 173 -4.28 -7.43 11.68
C LYS A 173 -5.14 -6.25 11.25
N CYS A 174 -5.87 -5.66 12.19
CA CYS A 174 -6.61 -4.44 11.91
C CYS A 174 -5.66 -3.27 11.53
N THR A 175 -6.19 -2.30 10.80
CA THR A 175 -5.47 -1.12 10.32
C THR A 175 -4.71 -0.40 11.43
N GLN A 176 -5.36 -0.20 12.57
CA GLN A 176 -4.79 0.50 13.72
C GLN A 176 -3.49 -0.18 14.18
N THR A 177 -3.51 -1.50 14.37
CA THR A 177 -2.30 -2.25 14.77
C THR A 177 -1.22 -2.21 13.69
N LYS A 178 -1.58 -2.23 12.40
CA LYS A 178 -0.60 -2.10 11.31
C LYS A 178 0.09 -0.72 11.35
N LEU A 179 -0.67 0.36 11.53
CA LEU A 179 -0.12 1.72 11.65
C LEU A 179 0.81 1.84 12.86
N GLU A 180 0.41 1.32 14.03
CA GLU A 180 1.26 1.30 15.23
C GLU A 180 2.58 0.55 15.00
N MET A 181 2.55 -0.57 14.27
CA MET A 181 3.75 -1.31 13.90
C MET A 181 4.67 -0.50 12.97
N LEU A 182 4.10 0.24 12.02
CA LEU A 182 4.87 1.10 11.11
C LEU A 182 5.48 2.30 11.84
N PHE A 183 4.74 2.92 12.76
CA PHE A 183 5.24 4.02 13.59
C PHE A 183 6.41 3.58 14.47
N LYS A 184 6.30 2.41 15.12
CA LYS A 184 7.40 1.85 15.92
C LYS A 184 8.69 1.60 15.11
N LYS A 185 8.56 1.35 13.80
CA LYS A 185 9.69 1.16 12.88
C LYS A 185 10.12 2.46 12.17
N ASN A 186 9.49 3.60 12.46
CA ASN A 186 9.69 4.88 11.78
C ASN A 186 9.39 4.84 10.26
N LEU A 187 8.50 3.95 9.81
CA LEU A 187 8.18 3.75 8.39
C LEU A 187 6.97 4.61 7.96
N PHE A 188 7.07 5.93 8.14
CA PHE A 188 5.94 6.86 7.98
C PHE A 188 5.42 6.99 6.56
N VAL A 189 6.29 6.94 5.55
CA VAL A 189 5.86 6.99 4.14
C VAL A 189 4.95 5.81 3.80
N MET A 190 5.28 4.62 4.30
CA MET A 190 4.44 3.44 4.13
C MET A 190 3.15 3.53 4.95
N ALA A 191 3.18 4.14 6.14
CA ALA A 191 1.96 4.40 6.92
C ALA A 191 0.97 5.32 6.18
N ILE A 192 1.48 6.34 5.48
CA ILE A 192 0.65 7.22 4.63
C ILE A 192 0.07 6.43 3.45
N SER A 193 0.88 5.60 2.78
CA SER A 193 0.42 4.76 1.66
C SER A 193 -0.69 3.81 2.11
N LEU A 194 -0.48 3.12 3.24
CA LEU A 194 -1.44 2.19 3.83
C LEU A 194 -2.75 2.87 4.22
N ALA A 195 -2.68 4.05 4.83
CA ALA A 195 -3.86 4.81 5.22
C ALA A 195 -4.68 5.26 3.99
N LYS A 196 -4.00 5.69 2.92
CA LYS A 196 -4.66 6.03 1.66
C LYS A 196 -5.30 4.82 0.99
N SER A 197 -4.59 3.68 0.94
CA SER A 197 -5.10 2.45 0.32
C SER A 197 -6.30 1.87 1.07
N GLN A 198 -6.40 2.13 2.38
CA GLN A 198 -7.52 1.69 3.21
C GLN A 198 -8.60 2.77 3.38
N HIS A 199 -8.53 3.85 2.59
CA HIS A 199 -9.51 4.94 2.59
C HIS A 199 -9.77 5.54 3.97
N LEU A 200 -8.70 5.71 4.77
CA LEU A 200 -8.80 6.47 6.01
C LEU A 200 -9.21 7.91 5.71
N ASP A 201 -10.02 8.45 6.60
CA ASP A 201 -10.46 9.83 6.54
C ASP A 201 -9.31 10.82 6.80
N SER A 202 -9.61 12.10 6.58
CA SER A 202 -8.67 13.19 6.83
C SER A 202 -8.16 13.19 8.28
N ASP A 203 -9.00 12.75 9.22
CA ASP A 203 -8.67 12.71 10.65
C ASP A 203 -7.60 11.66 10.92
N GLY A 204 -7.77 10.43 10.40
CA GLY A 204 -6.74 9.39 10.47
C GLY A 204 -5.42 9.79 9.82
N LEU A 205 -5.46 10.45 8.65
CA LEU A 205 -4.27 10.97 7.98
C LEU A 205 -3.57 12.08 8.78
N SER A 206 -4.32 12.95 9.45
CA SER A 206 -3.76 14.03 10.27
C SER A 206 -2.92 13.50 11.43
N VAL A 207 -3.32 12.37 12.03
CA VAL A 207 -2.56 11.70 13.10
C VAL A 207 -1.23 11.17 12.57
N ILE A 208 -1.22 10.58 11.38
CA ILE A 208 0.00 10.09 10.71
C ILE A 208 0.95 11.26 10.41
N PHE A 209 0.45 12.35 9.82
CA PHE A 209 1.26 13.53 9.53
C PHE A 209 1.82 14.18 10.79
N ARG A 210 1.04 14.26 11.87
CA ARG A 210 1.52 14.75 13.16
C ARG A 210 2.68 13.91 13.71
N GLN A 211 2.52 12.59 13.77
CA GLN A 211 3.57 11.70 14.28
C GLN A 211 4.82 11.73 13.39
N TYR A 212 4.64 11.80 12.06
CA TYR A 212 5.76 11.91 11.14
C TYR A 212 6.49 13.25 11.30
N GLY A 213 5.75 14.36 11.44
CA GLY A 213 6.30 15.68 11.73
C GLY A 213 7.10 15.70 13.03
N ASP A 214 6.58 15.08 14.09
CA ASP A 214 7.28 14.96 15.37
C ASP A 214 8.59 14.16 15.25
N HIS A 215 8.58 13.08 14.46
CA HIS A 215 9.78 12.30 14.18
C HIS A 215 10.84 13.12 13.42
N LEU A 216 10.45 13.80 12.33
CA LEU A 216 11.37 14.65 11.56
C LEU A 216 11.92 15.80 12.40
N TYR A 217 11.06 16.42 13.21
CA TYR A 217 11.47 17.49 14.12
C TYR A 217 12.54 17.00 15.11
N ASN A 218 12.34 15.83 15.73
CA ASN A 218 13.32 15.25 16.66
C ASN A 218 14.63 14.83 15.96
N LYS A 219 14.56 14.50 14.66
CA LYS A 219 15.73 14.17 13.83
C LYS A 219 16.54 15.41 13.40
N GLY A 220 15.97 16.61 13.53
CA GLY A 220 16.60 17.87 13.10
C GLY A 220 16.15 18.38 11.73
N ASP A 221 15.30 17.64 11.02
CA ASP A 221 14.72 18.07 9.74
C ASP A 221 13.49 18.94 9.99
N HIS A 222 13.74 20.22 10.30
CA HIS A 222 12.70 21.18 10.67
C HIS A 222 11.89 21.65 9.46
N ASP A 223 12.51 21.74 8.29
CA ASP A 223 11.87 22.15 7.05
C ASP A 223 10.92 21.05 6.54
N GLY A 224 11.33 19.77 6.62
CA GLY A 224 10.45 18.64 6.33
C GLY A 224 9.30 18.55 7.35
N ALA A 225 9.58 18.74 8.63
CA ALA A 225 8.58 18.68 9.69
C ALA A 225 7.48 19.74 9.51
N ILE A 226 7.83 20.98 9.17
CA ILE A 226 6.84 22.05 9.03
C ILE A 226 5.85 21.80 7.90
N GLN A 227 6.33 21.25 6.77
CA GLN A 227 5.48 20.88 5.64
C GLN A 227 4.45 19.82 6.02
N LEU A 228 4.79 18.91 6.93
CA LEU A 228 3.86 17.92 7.46
C LEU A 228 2.83 18.55 8.40
N TYR A 229 3.26 19.44 9.29
CA TYR A 229 2.33 20.14 10.20
C TYR A 229 1.34 21.03 9.44
N ILE A 230 1.75 21.68 8.34
CA ILE A 230 0.84 22.45 7.49
C ILE A 230 -0.30 21.57 6.97
N ARG A 231 -0.04 20.30 6.63
CA ARG A 231 -1.08 19.35 6.20
C ARG A 231 -2.05 18.92 7.32
N THR A 232 -1.76 19.27 8.56
CA THR A 232 -2.62 18.99 9.72
C THR A 232 -3.49 20.17 10.16
N ILE A 233 -3.41 21.31 9.45
CA ILE A 233 -4.22 22.50 9.73
C ILE A 233 -5.71 22.14 9.68
N GLY A 234 -6.47 22.64 10.66
CA GLY A 234 -7.90 22.34 10.84
C GLY A 234 -8.18 21.08 11.67
N LYS A 235 -7.16 20.28 11.98
CA LYS A 235 -7.27 19.08 12.86
C LYS A 235 -6.33 19.14 14.06
N LEU A 236 -5.13 19.68 13.86
CA LEU A 236 -4.15 19.90 14.92
C LEU A 236 -4.19 21.35 15.40
N GLU A 237 -4.25 21.53 16.71
CA GLU A 237 -4.25 22.84 17.36
C GLU A 237 -2.97 23.63 17.07
N PRO A 238 -3.05 24.86 16.52
CA PRO A 238 -1.89 25.68 16.18
C PRO A 238 -0.86 25.89 17.31
N PRO A 239 -1.27 26.07 18.59
CA PRO A 239 -0.32 26.20 19.70
C PRO A 239 0.66 25.04 19.83
N TYR A 240 0.28 23.82 19.42
CA TYR A 240 1.16 22.65 19.46
C TYR A 240 2.38 22.83 18.55
N VAL A 241 2.16 23.34 17.33
CA VAL A 241 3.21 23.57 16.34
C VAL A 241 3.98 24.83 16.68
N ILE A 242 3.29 25.92 17.02
CA ILE A 242 3.92 27.22 17.33
C ILE A 242 4.96 27.05 18.44
N ARG A 243 4.62 26.39 19.55
CA ARG A 243 5.55 26.18 20.68
C ARG A 243 6.83 25.44 20.28
N LYS A 244 6.78 24.55 19.29
CA LYS A 244 7.96 23.84 18.76
C LYS A 244 8.87 24.76 17.94
N PHE A 245 8.33 25.74 17.23
CA PHE A 245 9.11 26.56 16.28
C PHE A 245 9.37 28.00 16.76
N LEU A 246 9.18 28.31 18.05
CA LEU A 246 9.45 29.65 18.63
C LEU A 246 10.94 30.04 18.67
N ASP A 247 11.86 29.11 18.42
CA ASP A 247 13.30 29.41 18.34
C ASP A 247 13.61 30.39 17.20
N ALA A 248 14.43 31.41 17.49
CA ALA A 248 14.87 32.42 16.52
C ALA A 248 15.57 31.82 15.30
N GLN A 249 16.23 30.66 15.42
CA GLN A 249 16.86 29.98 14.29
C GLN A 249 15.85 29.39 13.29
N ARG A 250 14.57 29.26 13.68
CA ARG A 250 13.53 28.56 12.93
C ARG A 250 12.38 29.46 12.51
N ILE A 251 12.61 30.76 12.58
CA ILE A 251 11.62 31.80 12.28
C ILE A 251 11.01 31.65 10.87
N HIS A 252 11.77 31.17 9.88
CA HIS A 252 11.26 30.91 8.53
C HIS A 252 10.20 29.80 8.52
N ASN A 253 10.42 28.72 9.26
CA ASN A 253 9.48 27.61 9.40
C ASN A 253 8.21 28.05 10.14
N LEU A 254 8.37 28.79 11.25
CA LEU A 254 7.22 29.35 11.95
C LEU A 254 6.39 30.29 11.05
N THR A 255 7.07 31.14 10.26
CA THR A 255 6.43 32.05 9.30
C THR A 255 5.62 31.28 8.27
N ALA A 256 6.19 30.23 7.66
CA ALA A 256 5.50 29.41 6.68
C ALA A 256 4.22 28.76 7.23
N TYR A 257 4.26 28.26 8.48
CA TYR A 257 3.09 27.69 9.13
C TYR A 257 2.00 28.72 9.42
N LEU A 258 2.38 29.89 9.94
CA LEU A 258 1.43 30.98 10.21
C LEU A 258 0.80 31.54 8.92
N GLN A 259 1.58 31.67 7.84
CA GLN A 259 1.07 32.03 6.52
C GLN A 259 0.05 31.01 6.02
N ALA A 260 0.36 29.71 6.13
CA ALA A 260 -0.58 28.66 5.74
C ALA A 260 -1.85 28.67 6.59
N LEU A 261 -1.74 28.98 7.88
CA LEU A 261 -2.88 29.10 8.79
C LEU A 261 -3.81 30.27 8.40
N HIS A 262 -3.23 31.39 7.96
CA HIS A 262 -3.98 32.53 7.41
C HIS A 262 -4.68 32.17 6.10
N LEU A 263 -4.00 31.46 5.19
CA LEU A 263 -4.59 31.03 3.93
C LEU A 263 -5.82 30.11 4.12
N HIS A 264 -5.85 29.36 5.23
CA HIS A 264 -7.00 28.51 5.58
C HIS A 264 -8.07 29.24 6.41
N SER A 265 -7.92 30.55 6.65
CA SER A 265 -8.83 31.37 7.47
C SER A 265 -9.03 30.87 8.90
N LEU A 266 -8.04 30.16 9.45
CA LEU A 266 -8.05 29.62 10.83
C LEU A 266 -7.11 30.38 11.77
N ALA A 267 -6.55 31.50 11.31
CA ALA A 267 -5.71 32.37 12.11
C ALA A 267 -6.56 33.31 13.00
N ASN A 268 -6.07 33.59 14.21
CA ASN A 268 -6.64 34.56 15.13
C ASN A 268 -5.73 35.80 15.24
N ALA A 269 -6.16 36.82 16.00
CA ALA A 269 -5.40 38.06 16.17
C ALA A 269 -3.99 37.85 16.75
N ASP A 270 -3.83 36.86 17.65
CA ASP A 270 -2.53 36.50 18.23
C ASP A 270 -1.59 35.90 17.19
N HIS A 271 -2.11 35.03 16.32
CA HIS A 271 -1.37 34.44 15.20
C HIS A 271 -0.93 35.52 14.20
N THR A 272 -1.80 36.50 13.90
CA THR A 272 -1.45 37.64 13.04
C THR A 272 -0.32 38.46 13.65
N THR A 273 -0.42 38.77 14.95
CA THR A 273 0.61 39.55 15.66
C THR A 273 1.94 38.80 15.69
N LEU A 274 1.90 37.48 15.92
CA LEU A 274 3.09 36.64 15.88
C LEU A 274 3.72 36.61 14.48
N LEU A 275 2.91 36.54 13.42
CA LEU A 275 3.38 36.58 12.03
C LEU A 275 4.04 37.92 11.69
N LEU A 276 3.43 39.05 12.08
CA LEU A 276 4.02 40.40 11.92
C LEU A 276 5.35 40.53 12.67
N ASN A 277 5.41 39.99 13.90
CA ASN A 277 6.66 39.93 14.67
C ASN A 277 7.72 39.06 13.98
N CYS A 278 7.32 38.03 13.24
CA CYS A 278 8.26 37.23 12.45
C CYS A 278 8.81 38.02 11.26
N TYR A 279 7.95 38.72 10.50
CA TYR A 279 8.40 39.53 9.36
C TYR A 279 9.34 40.67 9.75
N THR A 280 9.04 41.36 10.86
CA THR A 280 9.90 42.45 11.37
C THR A 280 11.28 41.94 11.76
N LYS A 281 11.38 40.76 12.40
CA LYS A 281 12.67 40.11 12.71
C LYS A 281 13.42 39.64 11.46
N LEU A 282 12.71 39.16 10.45
CA LEU A 282 13.29 38.72 9.17
C LEU A 282 13.70 39.86 8.24
N LYS A 283 13.26 41.11 8.53
CA LYS A 283 13.42 42.28 7.66
C LYS A 283 12.86 42.07 6.24
N ASP A 284 11.87 41.20 6.10
CA ASP A 284 11.20 40.90 4.82
C ASP A 284 10.05 41.89 4.60
N SER A 285 10.40 43.12 4.19
CA SER A 285 9.43 44.21 4.00
C SER A 285 8.50 43.98 2.81
N ALA A 286 8.96 43.25 1.79
CA ALA A 286 8.17 42.96 0.60
C ALA A 286 6.98 42.03 0.92
N ARG A 287 7.23 40.92 1.62
CA ARG A 287 6.15 40.01 2.04
C ARG A 287 5.22 40.61 3.07
N LEU A 288 5.73 41.50 3.92
CA LEU A 288 4.92 42.25 4.87
C LEU A 288 3.94 43.17 4.13
N GLU A 289 4.40 43.94 3.14
CA GLU A 289 3.55 44.80 2.33
C GLU A 289 2.52 44.01 1.49
N GLU A 290 2.92 42.87 0.93
CA GLU A 290 2.01 41.97 0.22
C GLU A 290 0.91 41.44 1.14
N PHE A 291 1.29 40.99 2.35
CA PHE A 291 0.34 40.50 3.34
C PHE A 291 -0.66 41.59 3.78
N ILE A 292 -0.19 42.82 4.02
CA ILE A 292 -1.04 43.96 4.39
C ILE A 292 -2.03 44.28 3.25
N LYS A 293 -1.57 44.29 1.99
CA LYS A 293 -2.43 44.55 0.83
C LYS A 293 -3.55 43.52 0.68
N VAL A 294 -3.25 42.24 0.93
CA VAL A 294 -4.24 41.15 0.86
C VAL A 294 -5.27 41.28 1.98
N CYS A 295 -4.85 41.59 3.20
CA CYS A 295 -5.77 41.83 4.32
C CYS A 295 -6.69 43.04 4.10
N ASP A 296 -6.21 44.10 3.44
CA ASP A 296 -7.06 45.25 3.09
C ASP A 296 -8.12 44.89 2.02
N THR A 297 -7.82 43.98 1.10
CA THR A 297 -8.77 43.52 0.09
C THR A 297 -9.82 42.53 0.61
N ASP A 298 -9.49 41.67 1.58
CA ASP A 298 -10.48 40.75 2.17
C ASP A 298 -11.52 41.47 3.05
N ASN A 299 -11.18 42.63 3.59
CA ASN A 299 -12.13 43.52 4.27
C ASN A 299 -13.06 44.28 3.30
N ALA A 300 -12.87 44.18 1.97
CA ALA A 300 -13.68 44.87 0.98
C ALA A 300 -14.87 44.05 0.43
N PHE A 301 -15.02 42.78 0.81
CA PHE A 301 -16.15 41.91 0.37
C PHE A 301 -17.05 41.40 1.50
N SER A 302 -16.99 42.03 2.68
CA SER A 302 -17.94 41.80 3.77
C SER A 302 -18.75 43.07 4.08
N ILE A 303 -19.62 43.45 3.15
CA ILE A 303 -20.81 44.30 3.41
C ILE A 303 -22.00 43.66 2.72
#